data_AF-A0A2V9IYN4-F1
#
_entry.id   AF-A0A2V9IYN4-F1
#
_cell.length_a   1.000
_cell.length_b   1.000
_cell.length_c   1.000
_cell.angle_alpha   90.00
_cell.angle_beta   90.00
_cell.angle_gamma   90.00
#
_symmetry.space_group_name_H-M   'P 1'
#
loop_
_entity.id
_entity.type
_entity.pdbx_description
1 polymer ?
#
loop_
_entity_poly.entity_id
_entity_poly.type
_entity_poly.pdbx_seq_one_letter_code
_entity_poly.pdbx_strand_id
1 'polypeptide(L)'
;MILRADRFRILELMDTIDYGNPKSAIRNPQSRSLFFALSMSCFPQKLATACFLVLLLSRADWGQEPAKEVKDKIDQAIQSAYQTASAGFPCKLKSKGKPKMLRWEEVDRCLNSAAERVDWDALRRELESLRAASRVSAEEFRGTVESGLSHHALTYERAFAVKNPEALLPLTNSLLKFLPADSLEDVPVFDRVGTQVGTFLGTYSYERSGGLASANTYRLALFQYTDRNGNVQPAGDKLLLDSFGVPWKEAQNRRGFRLPSDKLFQ
;
A
#
# COMPACT_ATOMS: atom_id res chain seq x y z
N MET A 1 -20.36 26.51 -43.27
CA MET A 1 -20.95 25.48 -44.13
C MET A 1 -20.41 24.13 -43.63
N ILE A 2 -21.12 23.54 -42.67
CA ILE A 2 -21.84 22.22 -42.78
C ILE A 2 -20.86 21.04 -42.62
N LEU A 3 -20.74 20.50 -41.38
CA LEU A 3 -21.37 19.26 -40.82
C LEU A 3 -20.43 18.04 -41.04
N ARG A 4 -20.18 17.06 -40.15
CA ARG A 4 -20.87 16.38 -39.01
C ARG A 4 -19.79 15.58 -38.22
N ALA A 5 -19.82 15.50 -36.88
CA ALA A 5 -20.45 14.47 -35.99
C ALA A 5 -19.81 13.06 -36.13
N ASP A 6 -19.41 12.31 -35.09
CA ASP A 6 -20.11 11.83 -33.87
C ASP A 6 -19.07 11.56 -32.74
N ARG A 7 -19.22 11.79 -31.42
CA ARG A 7 -20.22 11.48 -30.36
C ARG A 7 -20.48 9.99 -30.10
N PHE A 8 -19.89 9.46 -29.01
CA PHE A 8 -20.40 8.29 -28.28
C PHE A 8 -20.73 8.66 -26.83
N ARG A 9 -22.02 8.57 -26.51
CA ARG A 9 -22.65 8.60 -25.18
C ARG A 9 -23.19 7.18 -24.97
N ILE A 10 -22.96 6.57 -23.81
CA ILE A 10 -23.62 5.32 -23.42
C ILE A 10 -24.55 5.62 -22.25
N LEU A 11 -25.85 5.45 -22.48
CA LEU A 11 -26.94 5.40 -21.50
C LEU A 11 -28.14 4.73 -22.17
N GLU A 12 -28.51 3.55 -21.69
CA GLU A 12 -29.82 2.85 -21.78
C GLU A 12 -29.61 1.54 -20.98
N LEU A 13 -30.30 1.17 -19.89
CA LEU A 13 -31.69 1.23 -19.43
C LEU A 13 -32.57 0.14 -20.08
N MET A 14 -33.41 -0.50 -19.23
CA MET A 14 -34.31 -1.66 -19.40
C MET A 14 -33.68 -2.98 -18.88
N ASP A 15 -34.30 -3.77 -18.00
CA ASP A 15 -35.68 -4.23 -18.02
C ASP A 15 -36.43 -4.27 -16.67
N THR A 16 -37.70 -3.90 -16.79
CA THR A 16 -38.85 -4.08 -15.90
C THR A 16 -39.32 -5.54 -15.85
N ILE A 17 -39.64 -6.06 -14.66
CA ILE A 17 -40.48 -7.26 -14.51
C ILE A 17 -41.65 -6.90 -13.57
N ASP A 18 -42.85 -6.84 -14.14
CA ASP A 18 -44.14 -6.84 -13.45
C ASP A 18 -44.97 -7.97 -14.07
N TYR A 19 -45.43 -8.93 -13.26
CA TYR A 19 -46.40 -9.95 -13.65
C TYR A 19 -47.24 -10.37 -12.44
N GLY A 20 -48.44 -9.79 -12.34
CA GLY A 20 -49.69 -10.56 -12.41
C GLY A 20 -50.14 -11.39 -11.19
N ASN A 21 -51.04 -10.81 -10.40
CA ASN A 21 -52.09 -11.50 -9.62
C ASN A 21 -53.31 -11.75 -10.53
N PRO A 22 -54.04 -12.87 -10.39
CA PRO A 22 -55.46 -12.70 -10.08
C PRO A 22 -56.06 -13.73 -9.09
N LYS A 23 -57.09 -13.21 -8.42
CA LYS A 23 -57.99 -13.78 -7.40
C LYS A 23 -58.83 -14.97 -7.87
N SER A 24 -59.30 -15.71 -6.86
CA SER A 24 -60.68 -16.24 -6.62
C SER A 24 -60.71 -17.76 -6.37
N ALA A 25 -61.56 -18.36 -5.53
CA ALA A 25 -62.43 -17.97 -4.43
C ALA A 25 -63.08 -19.29 -3.87
N ILE A 26 -63.78 -19.18 -2.73
CA ILE A 26 -64.98 -19.98 -2.33
C ILE A 26 -64.85 -21.10 -1.24
N ARG A 27 -65.37 -20.71 -0.04
CA ARG A 27 -66.31 -21.37 0.93
C ARG A 27 -65.95 -22.65 1.73
N ASN A 28 -65.77 -22.48 3.06
CA ASN A 28 -66.68 -22.77 4.23
C ASN A 28 -67.51 -24.10 4.26
N PRO A 29 -68.10 -24.61 5.39
CA PRO A 29 -68.01 -24.30 6.83
C PRO A 29 -68.00 -25.51 7.84
N GLN A 30 -67.84 -25.18 9.14
CA GLN A 30 -68.54 -25.70 10.35
C GLN A 30 -68.24 -27.07 11.00
N SER A 31 -67.85 -27.02 12.29
CA SER A 31 -68.58 -27.54 13.48
C SER A 31 -67.78 -27.20 14.76
N ARG A 32 -68.31 -26.42 15.73
CA ARG A 32 -69.12 -26.81 16.93
C ARG A 32 -68.33 -27.73 17.88
N SER A 33 -68.11 -27.50 19.20
CA SER A 33 -68.85 -26.83 20.29
C SER A 33 -67.89 -26.67 21.50
N LEU A 34 -67.80 -25.54 22.22
CA LEU A 34 -68.47 -25.20 23.50
C LEU A 34 -68.62 -26.33 24.54
N PHE A 35 -67.97 -26.18 25.72
CA PHE A 35 -68.55 -26.42 27.07
C PHE A 35 -67.68 -25.74 28.18
N PHE A 36 -68.32 -24.85 28.96
CA PHE A 36 -68.30 -24.63 30.44
C PHE A 36 -66.99 -24.81 31.25
N ALA A 37 -66.64 -24.06 32.30
CA ALA A 37 -67.34 -23.05 33.10
C ALA A 37 -66.32 -22.24 33.95
N LEU A 38 -66.82 -21.12 34.46
CA LEU A 38 -66.30 -20.17 35.45
C LEU A 38 -65.64 -20.76 36.71
N SER A 39 -64.59 -20.09 37.20
CA SER A 39 -64.52 -19.70 38.61
C SER A 39 -63.75 -18.38 38.77
N MET A 40 -64.44 -17.35 39.24
CA MET A 40 -63.89 -16.10 39.75
C MET A 40 -63.33 -16.32 41.16
N SER A 41 -62.17 -15.74 41.46
CA SER A 41 -61.91 -15.09 42.76
C SER A 41 -60.67 -14.18 42.71
N CYS A 42 -60.96 -12.88 42.71
CA CYS A 42 -60.28 -11.70 43.26
C CYS A 42 -58.80 -11.76 43.73
N PHE A 43 -58.00 -10.85 43.12
CA PHE A 43 -57.07 -9.83 43.70
C PHE A 43 -55.89 -10.24 44.63
N PRO A 44 -54.79 -9.44 44.75
CA PRO A 44 -54.27 -8.39 43.88
C PRO A 44 -52.89 -8.69 43.30
N GLN A 45 -52.74 -8.16 42.10
CA GLN A 45 -51.57 -7.88 41.32
C GLN A 45 -50.79 -6.71 41.91
N LYS A 46 -49.62 -6.94 42.53
CA LYS A 46 -48.53 -5.95 42.64
C LYS A 46 -47.14 -6.61 42.70
N LEU A 47 -46.34 -6.33 41.68
CA LEU A 47 -44.89 -6.14 41.74
C LEU A 47 -44.02 -7.36 42.11
N ALA A 48 -43.91 -8.31 41.19
CA ALA A 48 -42.77 -9.24 41.18
C ALA A 48 -42.41 -9.61 39.73
N THR A 49 -42.22 -8.61 38.86
CA THR A 49 -41.79 -8.85 37.48
C THR A 49 -41.08 -7.62 36.91
N ALA A 50 -39.95 -7.23 37.51
CA ALA A 50 -39.08 -6.21 36.95
C ALA A 50 -37.62 -6.39 37.42
N CYS A 51 -37.10 -7.63 37.39
CA CYS A 51 -35.67 -7.90 37.58
C CYS A 51 -35.03 -8.64 36.39
N PHE A 52 -35.72 -8.73 35.25
CA PHE A 52 -35.22 -9.47 34.08
C PHE A 52 -35.43 -8.70 32.78
N LEU A 53 -35.07 -7.41 32.75
CA LEU A 53 -35.04 -6.61 31.52
C LEU A 53 -34.12 -5.37 31.63
N VAL A 54 -32.99 -5.49 32.34
CA VAL A 54 -31.90 -4.49 32.35
C VAL A 54 -30.53 -5.11 31.98
N LEU A 55 -30.47 -6.39 31.61
CA LEU A 55 -29.22 -7.11 31.34
C LEU A 55 -29.08 -7.67 29.91
N LEU A 56 -29.77 -7.08 28.93
CA LEU A 56 -29.66 -7.48 27.51
C LEU A 56 -29.35 -6.33 26.54
N LEU A 57 -28.81 -5.22 27.05
CA LEU A 57 -28.20 -4.16 26.23
C LEU A 57 -26.75 -3.84 26.61
N SER A 58 -26.09 -4.69 27.39
CA SER A 58 -24.64 -4.88 27.27
C SER A 58 -24.38 -5.72 26.03
N ARG A 59 -24.71 -5.15 24.85
CA ARG A 59 -24.12 -5.64 23.61
C ARG A 59 -22.63 -5.53 23.81
N ALA A 60 -22.02 -6.70 23.76
CA ALA A 60 -20.61 -6.91 23.82
C ALA A 60 -19.86 -5.89 22.94
N ASP A 61 -19.14 -4.96 23.58
CA ASP A 61 -17.98 -4.28 22.96
C ASP A 61 -16.76 -5.22 23.05
N TRP A 62 -16.99 -6.53 22.93
CA TRP A 62 -15.96 -7.56 23.04
C TRP A 62 -15.22 -7.62 21.70
N GLY A 63 -14.03 -7.02 21.68
CA GLY A 63 -12.97 -7.38 20.74
C GLY A 63 -12.69 -6.38 19.62
N GLN A 64 -12.88 -5.08 19.83
CA GLN A 64 -12.54 -4.06 18.81
C GLN A 64 -11.57 -3.02 19.38
N GLU A 65 -10.46 -2.81 18.66
CA GLU A 65 -9.39 -1.94 19.11
C GLU A 65 -9.61 -0.47 18.67
N PRO A 66 -9.32 0.51 19.55
CA PRO A 66 -9.39 1.93 19.21
C PRO A 66 -8.36 2.31 18.14
N ALA A 67 -8.67 3.29 17.28
CA ALA A 67 -7.84 3.66 16.12
C ALA A 67 -6.38 4.01 16.47
N LYS A 68 -6.14 4.62 17.64
CA LYS A 68 -4.78 4.91 18.12
C LYS A 68 -3.98 3.64 18.41
N GLU A 69 -4.61 2.66 19.06
CA GLU A 69 -3.96 1.38 19.39
C GLU A 69 -3.62 0.60 18.12
N VAL A 70 -4.51 0.61 17.13
CA VAL A 70 -4.26 0.01 15.82
C VAL A 70 -3.06 0.69 15.13
N LYS A 71 -2.98 2.02 15.16
CA LYS A 71 -1.84 2.76 14.61
C LYS A 71 -0.53 2.40 15.28
N ASP A 72 -0.50 2.33 16.61
CA ASP A 72 0.71 2.00 17.37
C ASP A 72 1.18 0.56 17.07
N LYS A 73 0.25 -0.40 16.91
CA LYS A 73 0.56 -1.77 16.51
C LYS A 73 1.08 -1.88 15.08
N ILE A 74 0.48 -1.14 14.14
CA ILE A 74 0.99 -1.06 12.75
C ILE A 74 2.42 -0.52 12.75
N ASP A 75 2.68 0.56 13.50
CA ASP A 75 4.02 1.15 13.59
C ASP A 75 5.04 0.16 14.16
N GLN A 76 4.67 -0.56 15.24
CA GLN A 76 5.51 -1.58 15.85
C GLN A 76 5.84 -2.73 14.88
N ALA A 77 4.85 -3.23 14.15
CA ALA A 77 5.05 -4.30 13.16
C ALA A 77 6.01 -3.85 12.05
N ILE A 78 5.83 -2.64 11.54
CA ILE A 78 6.71 -2.05 10.53
C ILE A 78 8.12 -1.83 11.09
N GLN A 79 8.24 -1.29 12.31
CA GLN A 79 9.52 -1.06 12.97
C GLN A 79 10.32 -2.38 13.11
N SER A 80 9.66 -3.47 13.52
CA SER A 80 10.27 -4.80 13.61
C SER A 80 10.80 -5.29 12.24
N ALA A 81 10.05 -5.05 11.17
CA ALA A 81 10.49 -5.36 9.82
C ALA A 81 11.74 -4.56 9.41
N TYR A 82 11.82 -3.27 9.76
CA TYR A 82 13.01 -2.44 9.53
C TYR A 82 14.21 -2.88 10.37
N GLN A 83 14.01 -3.28 11.63
CA GLN A 83 15.08 -3.84 12.45
C GLN A 83 15.67 -5.10 11.80
N THR A 84 14.81 -5.98 11.30
CA THR A 84 15.21 -7.19 10.59
C THR A 84 15.95 -6.87 9.29
N ALA A 85 15.41 -5.96 8.47
CA ALA A 85 16.03 -5.56 7.20
C ALA A 85 17.42 -4.94 7.41
N SER A 86 17.56 -4.09 8.42
CA SER A 86 18.78 -3.32 8.71
C SER A 86 19.87 -4.11 9.43
N ALA A 87 19.61 -5.34 9.87
CA ALA A 87 20.60 -6.17 10.56
C ALA A 87 21.89 -6.42 9.75
N GLY A 88 21.82 -6.33 8.41
CA GLY A 88 22.97 -6.46 7.50
C GLY A 88 23.64 -5.14 7.09
N PHE A 89 23.18 -4.01 7.60
CA PHE A 89 23.70 -2.69 7.26
C PHE A 89 24.74 -2.18 8.28
N PRO A 90 25.65 -1.27 7.87
CA PRO A 90 25.85 -0.75 6.51
C PRO A 90 26.68 -1.69 5.62
N CYS A 91 26.33 -1.78 4.33
CA CYS A 91 27.12 -2.52 3.35
C CYS A 91 28.32 -1.70 2.88
N LYS A 92 29.51 -2.30 2.86
CA LYS A 92 30.73 -1.65 2.35
C LYS A 92 30.69 -1.63 0.82
N LEU A 93 30.62 -0.44 0.23
CA LEU A 93 30.57 -0.26 -1.22
C LEU A 93 31.93 0.17 -1.79
N LYS A 94 32.33 -0.49 -2.87
CA LYS A 94 33.48 -0.09 -3.69
C LYS A 94 33.01 0.83 -4.80
N SER A 95 33.94 1.64 -5.32
CA SER A 95 33.73 2.42 -6.54
C SER A 95 34.63 1.94 -7.68
N LYS A 96 34.16 2.09 -8.91
CA LYS A 96 34.90 1.78 -10.16
C LYS A 96 34.70 2.90 -11.18
N GLY A 97 35.48 2.86 -12.27
CA GLY A 97 35.30 3.77 -13.41
C GLY A 97 35.87 5.19 -13.25
N LYS A 98 35.62 5.99 -14.30
CA LYS A 98 35.80 7.45 -14.38
C LYS A 98 34.54 8.01 -15.08
N PRO A 99 33.67 8.78 -14.41
CA PRO A 99 33.72 9.20 -12.99
C PRO A 99 33.69 8.00 -12.03
N LYS A 100 34.08 8.24 -10.78
CA LYS A 100 34.01 7.21 -9.74
C LYS A 100 32.54 6.94 -9.44
N MET A 101 32.04 5.78 -9.80
CA MET A 101 30.68 5.34 -9.49
C MET A 101 30.72 4.16 -8.52
N LEU A 102 29.82 4.14 -7.53
CA LEU A 102 29.64 2.98 -6.66
C LEU A 102 29.24 1.77 -7.51
N ARG A 103 29.73 0.58 -7.14
CA ARG A 103 29.42 -0.64 -7.88
C ARG A 103 27.94 -0.96 -7.76
N TRP A 104 27.22 -0.84 -8.87
CA TRP A 104 25.78 -1.09 -8.92
C TRP A 104 25.42 -2.49 -8.43
N GLU A 105 26.28 -3.49 -8.70
CA GLU A 105 26.07 -4.87 -8.27
C GLU A 105 26.06 -5.00 -6.73
N GLU A 106 26.87 -4.20 -6.05
CA GLU A 106 26.97 -4.19 -4.59
C GLU A 106 25.81 -3.40 -3.97
N VAL A 107 25.38 -2.31 -4.62
CA VAL A 107 24.17 -1.56 -4.25
C VAL A 107 22.93 -2.47 -4.31
N ASP A 108 22.70 -3.10 -5.47
CA ASP A 108 21.54 -3.96 -5.70
C ASP A 108 21.51 -5.15 -4.75
N ARG A 109 22.65 -5.82 -4.56
CA ARG A 109 22.75 -6.92 -3.60
C ARG A 109 22.45 -6.46 -2.18
N CYS A 110 23.00 -5.33 -1.77
CA CYS A 110 22.80 -4.81 -0.42
C CYS A 110 21.31 -4.57 -0.11
N LEU A 111 20.62 -3.84 -1.00
CA LEU A 111 19.22 -3.46 -0.79
C LEU A 111 18.28 -4.66 -0.93
N ASN A 112 18.47 -5.51 -1.94
CA ASN A 112 17.63 -6.70 -2.12
C ASN A 112 17.83 -7.69 -0.97
N SER A 113 19.07 -7.97 -0.54
CA SER A 113 19.30 -8.85 0.62
C SER A 113 18.74 -8.28 1.92
N ALA A 114 18.62 -6.96 2.07
CA ALA A 114 17.92 -6.37 3.22
C ALA A 114 16.42 -6.62 3.17
N ALA A 115 15.80 -6.45 2.00
CA ALA A 115 14.38 -6.78 1.81
C ALA A 115 14.09 -8.28 1.94
N GLU A 116 15.00 -9.16 1.50
CA GLU A 116 14.86 -10.62 1.58
C GLU A 116 14.92 -11.15 3.03
N ARG A 117 15.49 -10.41 3.97
CA ARG A 117 15.50 -10.80 5.40
C ARG A 117 14.13 -10.65 6.06
N VAL A 118 13.25 -9.82 5.50
CA VAL A 118 11.92 -9.59 6.05
C VAL A 118 11.02 -10.78 5.72
N ASP A 119 10.39 -11.35 6.74
CA ASP A 119 9.29 -12.29 6.56
C ASP A 119 8.03 -11.54 6.12
N TRP A 120 7.93 -11.33 4.80
CA TRP A 120 6.82 -10.59 4.18
C TRP A 120 5.47 -11.24 4.43
N ASP A 121 5.41 -12.56 4.53
CA ASP A 121 4.15 -13.28 4.72
C ASP A 121 3.70 -13.25 6.18
N ALA A 122 4.62 -13.27 7.15
CA ALA A 122 4.29 -12.99 8.55
C ALA A 122 3.81 -11.54 8.73
N LEU A 123 4.55 -10.56 8.21
CA LEU A 123 4.18 -9.14 8.32
C LEU A 123 2.82 -8.85 7.68
N ARG A 124 2.55 -9.40 6.50
CA ARG A 124 1.27 -9.24 5.82
C ARG A 124 0.12 -9.82 6.64
N ARG A 125 0.26 -11.05 7.16
CA ARG A 125 -0.76 -11.69 8.01
C ARG A 125 -1.03 -10.88 9.28
N GLU A 126 0.01 -10.32 9.89
CA GLU A 126 -0.13 -9.45 11.07
C GLU A 126 -0.92 -8.18 10.72
N LEU A 127 -0.56 -7.49 9.64
CA LEU A 127 -1.27 -6.30 9.18
C LEU A 127 -2.73 -6.61 8.77
N GLU A 128 -2.98 -7.73 8.10
CA GLU A 128 -4.33 -8.19 7.77
C GLU A 128 -5.16 -8.47 9.02
N SER A 129 -4.57 -9.10 10.04
CA SER A 129 -5.21 -9.33 11.34
C SER A 129 -5.56 -8.01 12.04
N LEU A 130 -4.64 -7.05 12.06
CA LEU A 130 -4.87 -5.72 12.63
C LEU A 130 -5.98 -4.97 11.87
N ARG A 131 -6.00 -5.06 10.54
CA ARG A 131 -7.04 -4.48 9.71
C ARG A 131 -8.41 -5.08 10.04
N ALA A 132 -8.50 -6.41 10.13
CA ALA A 132 -9.75 -7.13 10.40
C ALA A 132 -10.31 -6.84 11.80
N ALA A 133 -9.44 -6.58 12.78
CA ALA A 133 -9.82 -6.20 14.15
C ALA A 133 -10.17 -4.70 14.30
N SER A 134 -9.81 -3.87 13.33
CA SER A 134 -10.00 -2.41 13.38
C SER A 134 -11.36 -1.95 12.84
N ARG A 135 -11.81 -0.77 13.29
CA ARG A 135 -12.95 -0.03 12.68
C ARG A 135 -12.51 0.99 11.61
N VAL A 136 -11.22 0.96 11.26
CA VAL A 136 -10.58 1.94 10.38
C VAL A 136 -10.92 1.62 8.92
N SER A 137 -11.17 2.65 8.12
CA SER A 137 -11.45 2.44 6.69
C SER A 137 -10.25 1.80 5.97
N ALA A 138 -10.52 1.14 4.85
CA ALA A 138 -9.46 0.52 4.05
C ALA A 138 -8.36 1.50 3.65
N GLU A 139 -8.76 2.73 3.32
CA GLU A 139 -7.91 3.82 2.88
C GLU A 139 -7.09 4.40 4.03
N GLU A 140 -7.71 4.64 5.18
CA GLU A 140 -7.03 5.15 6.38
C GLU A 140 -6.02 4.12 6.93
N PHE A 141 -6.36 2.83 6.90
CA PHE A 141 -5.44 1.75 7.27
C PHE A 141 -4.22 1.74 6.35
N ARG A 142 -4.46 1.78 5.03
CA ARG A 142 -3.39 1.84 4.03
C ARG A 142 -2.52 3.10 4.22
N GLY A 143 -3.13 4.25 4.45
CA GLY A 143 -2.42 5.50 4.74
C GLY A 143 -1.55 5.41 5.99
N THR A 144 -2.03 4.72 7.02
CA THR A 144 -1.26 4.48 8.26
C THR A 144 -0.05 3.59 8.01
N VAL A 145 -0.22 2.50 7.26
CA VAL A 145 0.91 1.62 6.86
C VAL A 145 1.92 2.39 5.99
N GLU A 146 1.47 3.13 4.98
CA GLU A 146 2.35 3.92 4.11
C GLU A 146 3.13 4.99 4.90
N SER A 147 2.48 5.61 5.89
CA SER A 147 3.10 6.56 6.81
C SER A 147 4.17 5.90 7.68
N GLY A 148 3.88 4.74 8.28
CA GLY A 148 4.85 3.98 9.07
C GLY A 148 6.06 3.55 8.22
N LEU A 149 5.83 3.04 7.00
CA LEU A 149 6.89 2.69 6.07
C LEU A 149 7.80 3.88 5.75
N SER A 150 7.22 5.06 5.54
CA SER A 150 7.99 6.28 5.30
C SER A 150 8.70 6.80 6.55
N HIS A 151 8.07 6.70 7.72
CA HIS A 151 8.63 7.14 9.00
C HIS A 151 9.92 6.39 9.35
N HIS A 152 9.93 5.06 9.16
CA HIS A 152 11.08 4.21 9.49
C HIS A 152 12.12 4.09 8.36
N ALA A 153 11.93 4.79 7.23
CA ALA A 153 12.88 4.74 6.11
C ALA A 153 14.28 5.22 6.53
N LEU A 154 15.31 4.48 6.09
CA LEU A 154 16.70 4.69 6.50
C LEU A 154 17.41 5.65 5.55
N THR A 155 18.35 6.44 6.07
CA THR A 155 19.25 7.25 5.25
C THR A 155 20.26 6.38 4.49
N TYR A 156 20.80 6.91 3.39
CA TYR A 156 21.81 6.21 2.61
C TYR A 156 23.06 5.88 3.41
N GLU A 157 23.54 6.78 4.28
CA GLU A 157 24.68 6.53 5.17
C GLU A 157 24.44 5.39 6.17
N ARG A 158 23.18 5.15 6.55
CA ARG A 158 22.82 3.99 7.39
C ARG A 158 22.82 2.69 6.59
N ALA A 159 22.47 2.73 5.30
CA ALA A 159 22.46 1.56 4.43
C ALA A 159 23.86 1.21 3.86
N PHE A 160 24.68 2.22 3.59
CA PHE A 160 25.93 2.08 2.84
C PHE A 160 27.12 2.74 3.54
N ALA A 161 28.22 2.01 3.61
CA ALA A 161 29.53 2.53 4.01
C ALA A 161 30.38 2.79 2.77
N VAL A 162 30.56 4.08 2.45
CA VAL A 162 31.26 4.54 1.25
C VAL A 162 32.57 5.22 1.65
N LYS A 163 33.69 4.77 1.06
CA LYS A 163 35.02 5.36 1.33
C LYS A 163 35.32 6.62 0.53
N ASN A 164 34.80 6.73 -0.69
CA ASN A 164 35.09 7.85 -1.58
C ASN A 164 33.90 8.84 -1.57
N PRO A 165 34.02 10.00 -0.92
CA PRO A 165 32.93 10.97 -0.82
C PRO A 165 32.54 11.58 -2.19
N GLU A 166 33.46 11.59 -3.15
CA GLU A 166 33.26 12.11 -4.51
C GLU A 166 32.70 11.05 -5.48
N ALA A 167 32.27 9.89 -4.97
CA ALA A 167 31.65 8.87 -5.80
C ALA A 167 30.21 9.25 -6.17
N LEU A 168 29.74 8.72 -7.31
CA LEU A 168 28.33 8.75 -7.69
C LEU A 168 27.62 7.50 -7.18
N LEU A 169 26.45 7.67 -6.57
CA LEU A 169 25.51 6.61 -6.25
C LEU A 169 24.70 6.27 -7.51
N PRO A 170 24.79 5.04 -8.05
CA PRO A 170 24.08 4.67 -9.28
C PRO A 170 22.57 4.61 -9.05
N LEU A 171 21.78 5.14 -9.99
CA LEU A 171 20.33 5.12 -9.97
C LEU A 171 19.79 3.82 -10.58
N THR A 172 20.10 2.68 -9.97
CA THR A 172 19.65 1.36 -10.45
C THR A 172 18.14 1.17 -10.27
N ASN A 173 17.53 0.29 -11.07
CA ASN A 173 16.11 -0.07 -10.88
C ASN A 173 15.83 -0.62 -9.46
N SER A 174 16.77 -1.36 -8.87
CA SER A 174 16.65 -1.86 -7.51
C SER A 174 16.68 -0.72 -6.49
N LEU A 175 17.60 0.23 -6.62
CA LEU A 175 17.66 1.40 -5.74
C LEU A 175 16.37 2.21 -5.81
N LEU A 176 15.87 2.46 -7.02
CA LEU A 176 14.63 3.21 -7.23
C LEU A 176 13.40 2.51 -6.66
N LYS A 177 13.37 1.17 -6.63
CA LYS A 177 12.31 0.39 -5.99
C LYS A 177 12.21 0.64 -4.48
N PHE A 178 13.33 0.89 -3.82
CA PHE A 178 13.40 1.15 -2.37
C PHE A 178 13.43 2.65 -2.03
N LEU A 179 13.29 3.53 -3.03
CA LEU A 179 13.41 4.97 -2.84
C LEU A 179 12.10 5.54 -2.25
N PRO A 180 12.16 6.28 -1.13
CA PRO A 180 11.04 7.11 -0.68
C PRO A 180 10.65 8.15 -1.73
N ALA A 181 9.37 8.50 -1.81
CA ALA A 181 8.86 9.41 -2.86
C ALA A 181 9.51 10.80 -2.84
N ASP A 182 9.78 11.34 -1.64
CA ASP A 182 10.40 12.66 -1.42
C ASP A 182 11.93 12.59 -1.36
N SER A 183 12.51 11.46 -1.75
CA SER A 183 13.96 11.29 -1.74
C SER A 183 14.59 11.78 -3.04
N LEU A 184 15.85 12.22 -2.93
CA LEU A 184 16.68 12.71 -4.03
C LEU A 184 16.09 13.89 -4.84
N GLU A 185 14.97 14.49 -4.42
CA GLU A 185 14.44 15.71 -5.03
C GLU A 185 15.52 16.80 -5.09
N ASP A 186 15.62 17.47 -6.23
CA ASP A 186 16.58 18.54 -6.47
C ASP A 186 18.07 18.12 -6.47
N VAL A 187 18.37 16.82 -6.46
CA VAL A 187 19.76 16.33 -6.56
C VAL A 187 20.20 16.31 -8.04
N PRO A 188 21.39 16.82 -8.38
CA PRO A 188 21.91 16.75 -9.74
C PRO A 188 22.15 15.30 -10.17
N VAL A 189 21.74 14.99 -11.40
CA VAL A 189 21.93 13.69 -12.03
C VAL A 189 23.07 13.78 -13.03
N PHE A 190 23.98 12.83 -12.95
CA PHE A 190 25.13 12.67 -13.84
C PHE A 190 24.97 11.40 -14.67
N ASP A 191 25.38 11.45 -15.92
CA ASP A 191 25.51 10.27 -16.77
C ASP A 191 26.79 9.46 -16.45
N ARG A 192 26.92 8.31 -17.11
CA ARG A 192 28.09 7.42 -16.97
C ARG A 192 29.42 8.05 -17.41
N VAL A 193 29.41 9.15 -18.16
CA VAL A 193 30.64 9.85 -18.57
C VAL A 193 30.99 11.02 -17.65
N GLY A 194 30.12 11.34 -16.68
CA GLY A 194 30.32 12.39 -15.69
C GLY A 194 29.76 13.75 -16.10
N THR A 195 28.89 13.80 -17.11
CA THR A 195 28.18 15.02 -17.49
C THR A 195 26.91 15.15 -16.66
N GLN A 196 26.70 16.31 -16.04
CA GLN A 196 25.41 16.62 -15.42
C GLN A 196 24.33 16.79 -16.50
N VAL A 197 23.35 15.89 -16.49
CA VAL A 197 22.23 15.86 -17.46
C VAL A 197 21.02 16.65 -16.99
N GLY A 198 20.87 16.84 -15.68
CA GLY A 198 19.74 17.55 -15.11
C GLY A 198 19.63 17.38 -13.61
N THR A 199 18.41 17.49 -13.10
CA THR A 199 18.07 17.42 -11.68
C THR A 199 16.97 16.39 -11.45
N PHE A 200 17.15 15.50 -10.49
CA PHE A 200 16.21 14.43 -10.20
C PHE A 200 14.83 14.99 -9.82
N LEU A 201 13.79 14.46 -10.46
CA LEU A 201 12.40 14.90 -10.27
C LEU A 201 11.52 13.86 -9.58
N GLY A 202 11.75 12.57 -9.82
CA GLY A 202 10.95 11.52 -9.19
C GLY A 202 11.04 10.18 -9.90
N THR A 203 10.31 9.20 -9.36
CA THR A 203 10.24 7.84 -9.91
C THR A 203 8.88 7.56 -10.55
N TYR A 204 8.86 6.60 -11.47
CA TYR A 204 7.63 6.07 -12.05
C TYR A 204 7.78 4.57 -12.32
N SER A 205 6.65 3.86 -12.36
CA SER A 205 6.63 2.43 -12.71
C SER A 205 6.42 2.27 -14.22
N TYR A 206 7.28 1.49 -14.86
CA TYR A 206 7.12 1.07 -16.24
C TYR A 206 6.76 -0.41 -16.28
N GLU A 207 5.59 -0.70 -16.84
CA GLU A 207 5.13 -2.06 -17.07
C GLU A 207 5.33 -2.42 -18.54
N ARG A 208 5.96 -3.57 -18.80
CA ARG A 208 6.04 -4.13 -20.15
C ARG A 208 5.34 -5.48 -20.19
N SER A 209 4.38 -5.59 -21.08
CA SER A 209 3.83 -6.86 -21.57
C SER A 209 4.49 -7.19 -22.91
N GLY A 210 5.02 -8.40 -23.08
CA GLY A 210 5.65 -8.79 -24.35
C GLY A 210 6.02 -10.27 -24.50
N GLY A 211 5.34 -10.94 -25.42
CA GLY A 211 5.55 -12.33 -25.87
C GLY A 211 4.23 -13.08 -26.06
N LEU A 212 4.14 -14.03 -27.00
CA LEU A 212 2.93 -14.83 -27.40
C LEU A 212 2.22 -15.59 -26.27
N ALA A 213 2.71 -15.49 -25.04
CA ALA A 213 2.01 -15.84 -23.81
C ALA A 213 2.04 -14.61 -22.89
N SER A 214 0.87 -14.07 -22.56
CA SER A 214 0.60 -12.99 -21.61
C SER A 214 1.05 -13.26 -20.16
N ALA A 215 1.98 -14.20 -19.95
CA ALA A 215 2.35 -14.73 -18.64
C ALA A 215 3.48 -13.96 -17.94
N ASN A 216 4.26 -13.13 -18.64
CA ASN A 216 5.41 -12.43 -18.04
C ASN A 216 5.28 -10.91 -18.15
N THR A 217 4.39 -10.34 -17.35
CA THR A 217 4.39 -8.90 -17.06
C THR A 217 5.47 -8.60 -16.02
N TYR A 218 6.44 -7.75 -16.35
CA TYR A 218 7.42 -7.28 -15.37
C TYR A 218 7.33 -5.75 -15.22
N ARG A 219 7.40 -5.30 -13.97
CA ARG A 219 7.38 -3.89 -13.57
C ARG A 219 8.78 -3.44 -13.18
N LEU A 220 9.21 -2.32 -13.73
CA LEU A 220 10.48 -1.68 -13.41
C LEU A 220 10.23 -0.32 -12.77
N ALA A 221 11.02 0.02 -11.75
CA ALA A 221 11.10 1.39 -11.25
C ALA A 221 12.11 2.16 -12.12
N LEU A 222 11.66 3.26 -12.71
CA LEU A 222 12.46 4.21 -13.49
C LEU A 222 12.40 5.60 -12.84
N PHE A 223 13.21 6.53 -13.32
CA PHE A 223 13.20 7.91 -12.85
C PHE A 223 13.12 8.90 -14.01
N GLN A 224 12.74 10.12 -13.65
CA GLN A 224 12.71 11.28 -14.52
C GLN A 224 13.52 12.42 -13.89
N TYR A 225 14.04 13.29 -14.73
CA TYR A 225 14.82 14.45 -14.33
C TYR A 225 14.45 15.67 -15.17
N THR A 226 14.66 16.86 -14.60
CA THR A 226 14.50 18.13 -15.32
C THR A 226 15.84 18.48 -15.96
N ASP A 227 15.86 18.64 -17.28
CA ASP A 227 17.06 19.06 -18.02
C ASP A 227 17.38 20.54 -17.79
N ARG A 228 18.49 21.02 -18.36
CA ARG A 228 18.95 22.41 -18.24
C ARG A 228 17.98 23.44 -18.82
N ASN A 229 17.08 23.03 -19.70
CA ASN A 229 16.08 23.88 -20.34
C ASN A 229 14.74 23.85 -19.59
N GLY A 230 14.65 23.11 -18.48
CA GLY A 230 13.42 22.95 -17.71
C GLY A 230 12.48 21.88 -18.24
N ASN A 231 12.89 21.07 -19.23
CA ASN A 231 12.03 19.99 -19.75
C ASN A 231 12.20 18.73 -18.92
N VAL A 232 11.09 18.02 -18.70
CA VAL A 232 11.10 16.72 -18.04
C VAL A 232 11.57 15.65 -19.02
N GLN A 233 12.64 14.94 -18.66
CA GLN A 233 13.21 13.85 -19.43
C GLN A 233 13.07 12.54 -18.65
N PRO A 234 12.58 11.46 -19.28
CA PRO A 234 12.73 10.13 -18.71
C PRO A 234 14.19 9.70 -18.81
N ALA A 235 14.67 8.91 -17.84
CA ALA A 235 16.02 8.35 -17.89
C ALA A 235 16.32 7.52 -19.15
N GLY A 236 15.29 7.03 -19.83
CA GLY A 236 15.44 6.12 -20.97
C GLY A 236 16.03 4.77 -20.54
N ASP A 237 15.93 3.78 -21.41
CA ASP A 237 16.39 2.40 -21.24
C ASP A 237 15.76 1.56 -20.10
N LYS A 238 15.75 0.24 -20.32
CA LYS A 238 15.09 -0.76 -19.45
C LYS A 238 15.93 -1.17 -18.24
N LEU A 239 17.23 -0.93 -18.27
CA LEU A 239 18.16 -1.32 -17.21
C LEU A 239 19.04 -0.12 -16.90
N LEU A 240 18.77 0.53 -15.76
CA LEU A 240 19.42 1.79 -15.40
C LEU A 240 20.84 1.60 -14.85
N LEU A 241 21.16 0.40 -14.35
CA LEU A 241 22.49 -0.06 -13.89
C LEU A 241 23.39 1.08 -13.38
N ASP A 242 24.54 1.30 -14.01
CA ASP A 242 25.47 2.41 -13.77
C ASP A 242 25.41 3.48 -14.88
N SER A 243 24.27 3.59 -15.59
CA SER A 243 24.07 4.59 -16.65
C SER A 243 23.93 6.01 -16.10
N PHE A 244 23.35 6.14 -14.90
CA PHE A 244 23.12 7.40 -14.21
C PHE A 244 23.52 7.29 -12.75
N GLY A 245 23.96 8.41 -12.17
CA GLY A 245 24.22 8.48 -10.75
C GLY A 245 24.05 9.89 -10.18
N VAL A 246 23.87 9.94 -8.87
CA VAL A 246 23.79 11.18 -8.09
C VAL A 246 25.02 11.32 -7.20
N PRO A 247 25.51 12.53 -6.89
CA PRO A 247 26.65 12.69 -5.99
C PRO A 247 26.39 12.09 -4.61
N TRP A 248 27.28 11.20 -4.17
CA TRP A 248 27.17 10.54 -2.86
C TRP A 248 27.07 11.57 -1.73
N LYS A 249 27.88 12.62 -1.78
CA LYS A 249 27.90 13.70 -0.78
C LYS A 249 26.54 14.37 -0.58
N GLU A 250 25.73 14.47 -1.63
CA GLU A 250 24.39 15.06 -1.60
C GLU A 250 23.31 14.03 -1.23
N ALA A 251 23.55 12.75 -1.55
CA ALA A 251 22.63 11.66 -1.28
C ALA A 251 22.74 11.11 0.15
N GLN A 252 23.93 11.05 0.75
CA GLN A 252 24.20 10.25 1.96
C GLN A 252 23.25 10.51 3.15
N ASN A 253 22.84 11.77 3.36
CA ASN A 253 21.95 12.16 4.46
C ASN A 253 20.45 12.07 4.11
N ARG A 254 20.13 11.76 2.85
CA ARG A 254 18.74 11.59 2.38
C ARG A 254 18.26 10.17 2.66
N ARG A 255 16.94 10.00 2.83
CA ARG A 255 16.31 8.70 3.03
C ARG A 255 16.48 7.85 1.76
N GLY A 256 17.20 6.74 1.85
CA GLY A 256 17.61 5.93 0.69
C GLY A 256 17.11 4.50 0.68
N PHE A 257 16.51 4.04 1.78
CA PHE A 257 15.94 2.70 1.87
C PHE A 257 14.60 2.72 2.59
N ARG A 258 13.56 2.39 1.84
CA ARG A 258 12.19 2.18 2.30
C ARG A 258 11.70 0.81 1.88
N LEU A 259 11.12 0.07 2.81
CA LEU A 259 10.47 -1.21 2.53
C LEU A 259 9.27 -0.97 1.57
N PRO A 260 9.15 -1.72 0.47
CA PRO A 260 8.16 -1.41 -0.55
C PRO A 260 6.78 -1.97 -0.15
N SER A 261 5.73 -1.18 -0.41
CA SER A 261 4.36 -1.52 0.02
C SER A 261 3.64 -2.51 -0.92
N ASP A 262 4.17 -2.75 -2.12
CA ASP A 262 3.66 -3.72 -3.09
C ASP A 262 3.64 -5.16 -2.58
N LYS A 263 4.45 -5.45 -1.56
CA LYS A 263 4.49 -6.73 -0.86
C LYS A 263 3.41 -6.90 0.21
N LEU A 264 2.76 -5.80 0.63
CA LEU A 264 1.84 -5.79 1.78
C LEU A 264 0.35 -5.75 1.37
N PHE A 265 0.04 -5.31 0.15
CA PHE A 265 -1.33 -5.04 -0.30
C PHE A 265 -1.74 -5.86 -1.54
N GLN A 266 -1.42 -7.15 -1.55
CA GLN A 266 -1.76 -8.04 -2.67
C GLN A 266 -3.16 -8.64 -2.52
#